data_AF-A0A7V9L9N3-F1
#
_entry.id   AF-A0A7V9L9N3-F1
#
_cell.length_a   1.000
_cell.length_b   1.000
_cell.length_c   1.000
_cell.angle_alpha   90.00
_cell.angle_beta   90.00
_cell.angle_gamma   90.00
#
_symmetry.space_group_name_H-M   'P 1'
#
loop_
_entity.id
_entity.type
_entity.pdbx_description
1 polymer ?
#
loop_
_entity_poly.entity_id
_entity_poly.type
_entity_poly.pdbx_seq_one_letter_code
_entity_poly.pdbx_strand_id
1 'polypeptide(L)'
;MILEPITPTVLSVRRLPNADPALIAAYGGDPAKHTSLGLVTCDQDDAMYVALDEATKHAPVDVIFAKSFYAGAAHASGRLSGEILGIIAAAEPEAIEAGLEALLRCLAHDACFYDADGKKTVTVFPHVISSLGE
;
A
#
# COMPACT_ATOMS: atom_id res chain seq x y z
N MET A 1 17.00 -6.70 18.56
CA MET A 1 18.32 -7.18 18.06
C MET A 1 18.72 -6.28 16.90
N ILE A 2 20.01 -6.05 16.64
CA ILE A 2 20.39 -5.27 15.43
C ILE A 2 19.95 -6.05 14.19
N LEU A 3 19.37 -5.34 13.21
CA LEU A 3 18.74 -5.86 12.00
C LEU A 3 17.58 -6.83 12.24
N GLU A 4 16.83 -6.62 13.33
CA GLU A 4 15.54 -7.28 13.51
C GLU A 4 14.51 -6.67 12.55
N PRO A 5 13.75 -7.48 11.79
CA PRO A 5 12.72 -6.97 10.90
C PRO A 5 11.57 -6.37 11.70
N ILE A 6 11.02 -5.27 11.18
CA ILE A 6 9.85 -4.58 11.71
C ILE A 6 8.76 -4.78 10.67
N THR A 7 7.96 -5.84 10.87
CA THR A 7 6.91 -6.24 9.93
C THR A 7 5.78 -5.20 9.88
N PRO A 8 5.35 -4.77 8.68
CA PRO A 8 4.23 -3.85 8.52
C PRO A 8 2.93 -4.42 9.06
N THR A 9 2.11 -3.57 9.64
CA THR A 9 0.74 -3.88 10.03
C THR A 9 -0.22 -3.26 9.03
N VAL A 10 -0.98 -4.10 8.35
CA VAL A 10 -2.14 -3.67 7.58
C VAL A 10 -3.26 -3.30 8.54
N LEU A 11 -3.76 -2.07 8.44
CA LEU A 11 -4.73 -1.53 9.39
C LEU A 11 -6.17 -1.61 8.86
N SER A 12 -6.37 -1.35 7.57
CA SER A 12 -7.68 -1.45 6.92
C SER A 12 -7.52 -1.84 5.46
N VAL A 13 -8.46 -2.64 4.96
CA VAL A 13 -8.62 -2.95 3.54
C VAL A 13 -10.08 -2.81 3.18
N ARG A 14 -10.39 -2.11 2.08
CA ARG A 14 -11.75 -1.94 1.55
C ARG A 14 -11.76 -2.16 0.05
N ARG A 15 -12.84 -2.78 -0.43
CA ARG A 15 -13.16 -2.91 -1.85
C ARG A 15 -14.40 -2.10 -2.15
N LEU A 16 -14.36 -1.36 -3.24
CA LEU A 16 -15.52 -0.66 -3.77
C LEU A 16 -15.76 -1.15 -5.20
N PRO A 17 -16.59 -2.18 -5.39
CA PRO A 17 -17.05 -2.55 -6.72
C PRO A 17 -18.06 -1.49 -7.19
N ASN A 18 -17.87 -0.95 -8.40
CA ASN A 18 -18.67 0.15 -8.96
C ASN A 18 -18.54 1.47 -8.17
N ALA A 19 -17.32 1.96 -8.02
CA ALA A 19 -17.05 3.27 -7.45
C ALA A 19 -17.66 4.38 -8.33
N ASP A 20 -18.13 5.46 -7.67
CA ASP A 20 -18.67 6.62 -8.37
C ASP A 20 -17.58 7.26 -9.27
N PRO A 21 -17.87 7.61 -10.54
CA PRO A 21 -16.93 8.28 -11.43
C PRO A 21 -16.26 9.52 -10.83
N ALA A 22 -16.99 10.31 -10.02
CA ALA A 22 -16.44 11.49 -9.37
C ALA A 22 -15.42 11.13 -8.29
N LEU A 23 -15.62 10.01 -7.59
CA LEU A 23 -14.66 9.52 -6.59
C LEU A 23 -13.37 9.04 -7.24
N ILE A 24 -13.48 8.29 -8.35
CA ILE A 24 -12.33 7.82 -9.13
C ILE A 24 -11.49 9.02 -9.59
N ALA A 25 -12.14 10.01 -10.20
CA ALA A 25 -11.46 11.22 -10.66
C ALA A 25 -10.82 12.02 -9.51
N ALA A 26 -11.49 12.12 -8.36
CA ALA A 26 -10.97 12.82 -7.19
C ALA A 26 -9.69 12.18 -6.61
N TYR A 27 -9.54 10.86 -6.74
CA TYR A 27 -8.31 10.16 -6.40
C TYR A 27 -7.28 10.14 -7.52
N GLY A 28 -7.57 10.67 -8.71
CA GLY A 28 -6.65 10.75 -9.83
C GLY A 28 -6.74 9.59 -10.84
N GLY A 29 -7.72 8.71 -10.69
CA GLY A 29 -7.97 7.65 -11.67
C GLY A 29 -8.80 8.14 -12.87
N ASP A 30 -8.78 7.38 -13.95
CA ASP A 30 -9.63 7.60 -15.14
C ASP A 30 -10.98 6.87 -15.00
N PRO A 31 -12.13 7.58 -14.91
CA PRO A 31 -13.45 6.94 -14.81
C PRO A 31 -13.92 6.20 -16.07
N ALA A 32 -13.24 6.38 -17.21
CA ALA A 32 -13.50 5.59 -18.41
C ALA A 32 -12.77 4.24 -18.40
N LYS A 33 -11.66 4.13 -17.65
CA LYS A 33 -10.85 2.91 -17.50
C LYS A 33 -11.18 2.14 -16.23
N HIS A 34 -11.50 2.86 -15.15
CA HIS A 34 -11.65 2.29 -13.81
C HIS A 34 -13.11 2.28 -13.37
N THR A 35 -13.51 1.18 -12.73
CA THR A 35 -14.83 1.01 -12.11
C THR A 35 -14.73 0.50 -10.68
N SER A 36 -13.62 -0.13 -10.33
CA SER A 36 -13.43 -0.84 -9.06
C SER A 36 -12.19 -0.33 -8.35
N LEU A 37 -12.26 -0.17 -7.03
CA LEU A 37 -11.17 0.36 -6.21
C LEU A 37 -10.82 -0.58 -5.05
N GLY A 38 -9.53 -0.70 -4.75
CA GLY A 38 -8.99 -1.30 -3.54
C GLY A 38 -8.28 -0.25 -2.71
N LEU A 39 -8.69 -0.04 -1.47
CA LEU A 39 -8.11 0.96 -0.56
C LEU A 39 -7.46 0.25 0.62
N VAL A 40 -6.23 0.65 0.94
CA VAL A 40 -5.42 0.03 1.99
C VAL A 40 -4.73 1.10 2.83
N THR A 41 -4.73 0.93 4.15
CA THR A 41 -3.90 1.72 5.07
C THR A 41 -2.92 0.82 5.81
N CYS A 42 -1.71 1.35 6.04
CA CYS A 42 -0.60 0.65 6.67
C CYS A 42 0.14 1.59 7.62
N ASP A 43 0.83 1.03 8.61
CA ASP A 43 1.70 1.74 9.54
C ASP A 43 3.14 1.95 9.02
N GLN A 44 3.43 1.49 7.80
CA GLN A 44 4.72 1.68 7.13
C GLN A 44 4.52 2.10 5.67
N ASP A 45 4.92 3.31 5.33
CA ASP A 45 4.66 3.90 4.00
C ASP A 45 5.57 3.35 2.89
N ASP A 46 6.89 3.29 3.08
CA ASP A 46 7.82 2.75 2.06
C ASP A 46 7.50 1.28 1.70
N ALA A 47 7.15 0.47 2.70
CA ALA A 47 6.72 -0.92 2.48
C ALA A 47 5.41 -0.98 1.66
N MET A 48 4.48 -0.06 1.92
CA MET A 48 3.23 0.05 1.18
C MET A 48 3.47 0.52 -0.27
N TYR A 49 4.40 1.44 -0.52
CA TYR A 49 4.78 1.82 -1.88
C TYR A 49 5.35 0.64 -2.67
N VAL A 50 6.23 -0.17 -2.08
CA VAL A 50 6.72 -1.40 -2.71
C VAL A 50 5.59 -2.40 -2.96
N ALA A 51 4.67 -2.56 -2.02
CA ALA A 51 3.55 -3.49 -2.15
C ALA A 51 2.53 -3.04 -3.21
N LEU A 52 2.34 -1.74 -3.41
CA LEU A 52 1.55 -1.17 -4.50
C LEU A 52 2.20 -1.44 -5.87
N ASP A 53 3.50 -1.22 -5.99
CA ASP A 53 4.29 -1.56 -7.18
C ASP A 53 4.22 -3.07 -7.47
N GLU A 54 4.29 -3.91 -6.44
CA GLU A 54 4.12 -5.36 -6.61
C GLU A 54 2.72 -5.71 -7.12
N ALA A 55 1.66 -5.04 -6.66
CA ALA A 55 0.30 -5.30 -7.12
C ALA A 55 0.15 -5.13 -8.64
N THR A 56 0.80 -4.12 -9.25
CA THR A 56 0.72 -3.87 -10.71
C THR A 56 1.39 -4.96 -11.55
N LYS A 57 2.29 -5.75 -10.95
CA LYS A 57 2.93 -6.89 -11.62
C LYS A 57 2.06 -8.15 -11.64
N HIS A 58 1.13 -8.27 -10.68
CA HIS A 58 0.33 -9.49 -10.49
C HIS A 58 -1.13 -9.33 -10.92
N ALA A 59 -1.59 -8.11 -11.16
CA ALA A 59 -2.94 -7.84 -11.61
C ALA A 59 -2.99 -6.60 -12.53
N PRO A 60 -3.97 -6.50 -13.44
CA PRO A 60 -4.17 -5.31 -14.28
C PRO A 60 -4.82 -4.19 -13.46
N VAL A 61 -4.04 -3.63 -12.53
CA VAL A 61 -4.43 -2.57 -11.60
C VAL A 61 -3.51 -1.37 -11.76
N ASP A 62 -4.07 -0.16 -11.64
CA ASP A 62 -3.31 1.08 -11.60
C ASP A 62 -3.22 1.59 -10.16
N VAL A 63 -2.05 2.06 -9.73
CA VAL A 63 -1.93 2.83 -8.48
C VAL A 63 -2.37 4.27 -8.74
N ILE A 64 -3.63 4.59 -8.43
CA ILE A 64 -4.18 5.92 -8.71
C ILE A 64 -3.91 6.93 -7.60
N PHE A 65 -3.68 6.46 -6.36
CA PHE A 65 -3.39 7.34 -5.23
C PHE A 65 -2.49 6.64 -4.22
N ALA A 66 -1.43 7.31 -3.77
CA ALA A 66 -0.59 6.83 -2.69
C ALA A 66 0.04 8.01 -1.97
N LYS A 67 -0.36 8.26 -0.71
CA LYS A 67 0.17 9.38 0.08
C LYS A 67 0.43 9.00 1.52
N SER A 68 1.65 9.28 1.97
CA SER A 68 2.02 9.26 3.37
C SER A 68 1.32 10.36 4.17
N PHE A 69 1.17 10.12 5.46
CA PHE A 69 0.61 11.07 6.43
C PHE A 69 1.73 11.75 7.22
N TYR A 70 1.45 12.98 7.65
CA TYR A 70 2.43 13.76 8.38
C TYR A 70 2.81 13.10 9.71
N ALA A 71 4.12 13.08 9.98
CA ALA A 71 4.73 12.60 11.22
C ALA A 71 4.63 11.08 11.49
N GLY A 72 4.17 10.28 10.52
CA GLY A 72 4.24 8.82 10.61
C GLY A 72 3.27 8.18 11.63
N ALA A 73 3.35 6.86 11.76
CA ALA A 73 2.33 6.04 12.41
C ALA A 73 2.33 6.22 13.94
N ALA A 74 3.45 6.64 14.54
CA ALA A 74 3.54 7.03 15.94
C ALA A 74 2.67 8.25 16.29
N HIS A 75 2.24 9.01 15.28
CA HIS A 75 1.39 10.20 15.40
C HIS A 75 0.08 10.08 14.60
N ALA A 76 -0.38 8.84 14.38
CA ALA A 76 -1.61 8.57 13.63
C ALA A 76 -2.84 9.26 14.23
N SER A 77 -3.67 9.86 13.37
CA SER A 77 -4.92 10.54 13.74
C SER A 77 -6.04 9.60 14.20
N GLY A 78 -5.89 8.30 13.97
CA GLY A 78 -6.88 7.29 14.32
C GLY A 78 -6.33 5.89 14.17
N ARG A 79 -7.01 4.93 14.82
CA ARG A 79 -6.57 3.53 14.91
C ARG A 79 -6.35 2.85 13.56
N LEU A 80 -7.08 3.26 12.52
CA LEU A 80 -7.00 2.68 11.18
C LEU A 80 -6.22 3.53 10.18
N SER A 81 -5.67 4.68 10.62
CA SER A 81 -4.98 5.60 9.72
C SER A 81 -3.59 5.08 9.38
N GLY A 82 -2.80 4.71 10.39
CA GLY A 82 -1.37 4.43 10.20
C GLY A 82 -0.66 5.66 9.68
N GLU A 83 0.13 5.50 8.63
CA GLU A 83 0.89 6.58 8.00
C GLU A 83 0.78 6.64 6.49
N ILE A 84 -0.08 5.84 5.85
CA ILE A 84 -0.28 5.89 4.41
C ILE A 84 -1.68 5.43 4.02
N LEU A 85 -2.23 6.04 2.98
CA LEU A 85 -3.34 5.52 2.18
C LEU A 85 -2.86 5.20 0.77
N GLY A 86 -2.98 3.93 0.38
CA GLY A 86 -2.81 3.47 -1.00
C GLY A 86 -4.14 3.07 -1.63
N ILE A 87 -4.32 3.40 -2.90
CA ILE A 87 -5.51 3.06 -3.68
C ILE A 87 -5.09 2.52 -5.04
N ILE A 88 -5.53 1.29 -5.31
CA ILE A 88 -5.45 0.66 -6.63
C ILE A 88 -6.81 0.71 -7.32
N ALA A 89 -6.81 0.82 -8.64
CA ALA A 89 -8.01 0.89 -9.47
C ALA A 89 -7.95 -0.09 -10.63
N ALA A 90 -9.10 -0.61 -11.04
CA ALA A 90 -9.20 -1.53 -12.17
C ALA A 90 -10.55 -1.44 -12.88
N ALA A 91 -10.62 -2.04 -14.06
CA ALA A 91 -11.84 -2.16 -14.85
C ALA A 91 -12.86 -3.13 -14.23
N GLU A 92 -12.42 -4.08 -13.40
CA GLU A 92 -13.26 -5.10 -12.79
C GLU A 92 -12.85 -5.43 -11.33
N PRO A 93 -13.78 -5.92 -10.50
CA PRO A 93 -13.49 -6.25 -9.10
C PRO A 93 -12.48 -7.39 -8.91
N GLU A 94 -12.46 -8.36 -9.82
CA GLU A 94 -11.55 -9.53 -9.73
C GLU A 94 -10.08 -9.11 -9.75
N ALA A 95 -9.74 -8.15 -10.61
CA ALA A 95 -8.40 -7.57 -10.68
C ALA A 95 -8.01 -6.85 -9.38
N ILE A 96 -8.97 -6.21 -8.69
CA ILE A 96 -8.72 -5.62 -7.38
C ILE A 96 -8.40 -6.70 -6.34
N GLU A 97 -9.11 -7.83 -6.33
CA GLU A 97 -8.81 -8.92 -5.39
C GLU A 97 -7.41 -9.48 -5.63
N ALA A 98 -7.03 -9.77 -6.88
CA ALA A 98 -5.70 -10.25 -7.23
C ALA A 98 -4.60 -9.23 -6.86
N GLY A 99 -4.82 -7.94 -7.14
CA GLY A 99 -3.88 -6.88 -6.77
C GLY A 99 -3.74 -6.74 -5.25
N LEU A 100 -4.84 -6.79 -4.50
CA LEU A 100 -4.81 -6.78 -3.04
C LEU A 100 -4.14 -8.01 -2.46
N GLU A 101 -4.34 -9.20 -3.03
CA GLU A 101 -3.65 -10.42 -2.59
C GLU A 101 -2.13 -10.28 -2.73
N ALA A 102 -1.65 -9.81 -3.87
CA ALA A 102 -0.22 -9.57 -4.11
C ALA A 102 0.35 -8.52 -3.16
N LEU A 103 -0.36 -7.40 -2.99
CA LEU A 103 0.00 -6.32 -2.07
C LEU A 103 0.13 -6.82 -0.63
N LEU A 104 -0.89 -7.52 -0.13
CA LEU A 104 -0.92 -8.03 1.24
C LEU A 104 0.15 -9.08 1.49
N ARG A 105 0.43 -9.93 0.49
CA ARG A 105 1.54 -10.90 0.53
C ARG A 105 2.89 -10.18 0.63
N CYS A 106 3.10 -9.14 -0.17
CA CYS A 106 4.33 -8.34 -0.14
C CYS A 106 4.55 -7.68 1.23
N LEU A 107 3.52 -7.07 1.81
CA LEU A 107 3.60 -6.48 3.15
C LEU A 107 3.87 -7.51 4.25
N ALA A 108 3.31 -8.72 4.12
CA ALA A 108 3.50 -9.76 5.12
C ALA A 108 4.90 -10.39 5.11
N HIS A 109 5.60 -10.37 3.96
CA HIS A 109 6.77 -11.23 3.75
C HIS A 109 7.99 -10.57 3.11
N ASP A 110 7.83 -9.53 2.29
CA ASP A 110 8.89 -9.10 1.37
C ASP A 110 9.49 -7.74 1.76
N ALA A 111 8.66 -6.74 2.04
CA ALA A 111 9.10 -5.36 2.26
C ALA A 111 8.89 -4.92 3.71
N CYS A 112 9.99 -4.68 4.44
CA CYS A 112 9.93 -4.20 5.82
C CYS A 112 11.15 -3.34 6.20
N PHE A 113 11.00 -2.53 7.24
CA PHE A 113 12.12 -1.83 7.87
C PHE A 113 12.89 -2.76 8.79
N TYR A 114 14.13 -2.38 9.11
CA TYR A 114 14.99 -3.08 10.05
C TYR A 114 15.47 -2.15 11.16
N ASP A 115 15.55 -2.70 12.39
CA ASP A 115 16.09 -2.03 13.57
C ASP A 115 17.62 -1.87 13.45
N ALA A 116 18.10 -0.67 13.16
CA ALA A 116 19.52 -0.43 12.90
C ALA A 116 20.36 -0.35 14.18
N ASP A 117 19.76 -0.06 15.34
CA ASP A 117 20.48 0.16 16.60
C ASP A 117 20.16 -0.88 17.69
N GLY A 118 19.24 -1.81 17.42
CA GLY A 118 18.81 -2.84 18.36
C GLY A 118 17.88 -2.31 19.46
N LYS A 119 17.49 -1.03 19.39
CA LYS A 119 16.60 -0.35 20.34
C LYS A 119 15.36 0.21 19.66
N LYS A 120 15.21 0.02 18.34
CA LYS A 120 14.12 0.56 17.51
C LYS A 120 14.03 2.08 17.57
N THR A 121 15.16 2.77 17.76
CA THR A 121 15.20 4.26 17.71
C THR A 121 15.73 4.78 16.38
N VAL A 122 16.47 3.96 15.65
CA VAL A 122 16.88 4.23 14.27
C VAL A 122 16.49 3.03 13.43
N THR A 123 15.66 3.26 12.41
CA THR A 123 15.21 2.22 11.48
C THR A 123 15.66 2.56 10.06
N VAL A 124 15.87 1.54 9.25
CA VAL A 124 16.29 1.67 7.84
C VAL A 124 15.47 0.76 6.94
N PHE A 125 15.30 1.14 5.68
CA PHE A 125 14.58 0.36 4.66
C PHE A 125 15.51 -0.01 3.49
N PRO A 126 16.41 -1.01 3.66
CA PRO A 126 17.36 -1.44 2.64
C PRO A 126 16.74 -2.48 1.69
N HIS A 127 15.60 -2.16 1.07
CA HIS A 127 14.90 -3.09 0.20
C HIS A 127 15.37 -2.97 -1.27
N VAL A 128 15.62 -4.11 -1.92
CA VAL A 128 16.02 -4.16 -3.34
C VAL A 128 14.84 -4.60 -4.18
N ILE A 129 14.39 -3.72 -5.07
CA ILE A 129 13.36 -4.03 -6.06
C ILE A 129 14.07 -4.55 -7.32
N SER A 130 13.96 -5.85 -7.59
CA SER A 130 14.66 -6.50 -8.71
C SER A 130 14.05 -6.18 -10.07
N SER A 131 12.74 -5.90 -10.10
CA SER A 131 12.01 -5.43 -11.27
C SER A 131 10.88 -4.51 -10.81
N LEU A 132 10.81 -3.32 -11.40
CA LEU A 132 9.74 -2.35 -11.16
C LEU A 132 8.44 -2.79 -11.87
N GLY A 133 7.30 -2.38 -11.31
CA GLY A 133 5.99 -2.43 -11.94
C GLY A 133 5.69 -1.16 -12.73
N GLU A 134 4.40 -0.90 -12.96
CA GLU A 134 3.89 0.34 -13.60
C GLU A 134 3.62 1.48 -12.62
#